data_AF-A0A0D1I6W5-F1
#
_entry.id   AF-A0A0D1I6W5-F1
#
_cell.length_a   1.000
_cell.length_b   1.000
_cell.length_c   1.000
_cell.angle_alpha   90.00
_cell.angle_beta   90.00
_cell.angle_gamma   90.00
#
_symmetry.space_group_name_H-M   'P 1'
#
loop_
_entity.id
_entity.type
_entity.pdbx_description
1 polymer ?
#
loop_
_entity_poly.entity_id
_entity_poly.type
_entity_poly.pdbx_seq_one_letter_code
_entity_poly.pdbx_strand_id
1 'polypeptide(L)'
;MVLIKKSSNKGFSFEYVDRTEVRTDIPINEFVRMQHDNNGRVFDDSQYYLPLLNRDNDEANKRALKRVYYQLHQKDYILDEYRLRHRDENSYLQDVKVILELIKIFHLAAKQKVYEPIINPLNFIYNENTEKVSVFYRKNSFLEEESFIWLDDVKKLLGFFLVSDKTMRVEEFDKVETKDILQSLEGASLKAYEKILSFNSIDNMAKEFLDQQDYDRLNSFQSIVQERPSRKNSPVLGVTSKKEPVDPRSKEIKKPNSAQPVQPKPKETEKAINKTTPANKKIKGLGIAIAGVIAVGAFFGGRMSVPTADPTKEAKATTLAENENFYNGLLSASLQNYEDATKYFDQFREGAEAKKLDGKERTAIYFSYLLNRDYEKALETDPEGAEGVITFMQSKGEQDKIADLNSDEDAIKFEKAVLAQKWDEVINLKDKVKDKNDRQNAVVEALIRTDKLDEALSYVKSKNRKDLKDKMKEIEEDEIKKSDEKDKKKKIKEMNKKIDDSLK
;
A
#
# COMPACT_ATOMS: atom_id res chain seq x y z
N MET A 1 -12.63 9.59 27.17
CA MET A 1 -12.60 9.26 25.74
C MET A 1 -13.25 10.34 24.92
N VAL A 2 -12.46 11.39 24.69
CA VAL A 2 -12.67 12.44 23.70
C VAL A 2 -11.88 12.03 22.46
N LEU A 3 -12.56 11.89 21.33
CA LEU A 3 -11.93 11.74 20.03
C LEU A 3 -11.22 13.07 19.69
N ILE A 4 -9.90 13.02 19.50
CA ILE A 4 -9.09 14.21 19.20
C ILE A 4 -8.99 14.41 17.69
N LYS A 5 -8.67 13.33 16.95
CA LYS A 5 -8.54 13.33 15.49
C LYS A 5 -9.05 12.01 14.93
N LYS A 6 -9.64 12.05 13.73
CA LYS A 6 -10.05 10.85 12.98
C LYS A 6 -9.69 11.02 11.52
N SER A 7 -8.92 10.07 11.00
CA SER A 7 -8.53 10.05 9.58
C SER A 7 -8.95 8.73 8.96
N SER A 8 -9.18 8.72 7.66
CA SER A 8 -9.39 7.52 6.87
C SER A 8 -8.49 7.53 5.65
N ASN A 9 -8.05 6.35 5.22
CA ASN A 9 -7.50 6.17 3.88
C ASN A 9 -7.81 4.74 3.40
N LYS A 10 -8.23 4.60 2.13
CA LYS A 10 -8.52 3.31 1.46
C LYS A 10 -9.31 2.31 2.32
N GLY A 11 -10.41 2.76 2.92
CA GLY A 11 -11.33 1.93 3.73
C GLY A 11 -10.89 1.66 5.18
N PHE A 12 -9.65 1.98 5.56
CA PHE A 12 -9.21 1.95 6.95
C PHE A 12 -9.46 3.30 7.62
N SER A 13 -9.78 3.29 8.91
CA SER A 13 -9.92 4.51 9.71
C SER A 13 -9.14 4.41 11.02
N PHE A 14 -8.46 5.51 11.36
CA PHE A 14 -7.62 5.67 12.54
C PHE A 14 -8.20 6.76 13.42
N GLU A 15 -8.28 6.49 14.71
CA GLU A 15 -8.76 7.42 15.73
C GLU A 15 -7.65 7.69 16.75
N TYR A 16 -7.36 8.96 17.01
CA TYR A 16 -6.49 9.41 18.09
C TYR A 16 -7.35 9.95 19.23
N VAL A 17 -7.20 9.41 20.44
CA VAL A 17 -8.16 9.58 21.54
C VAL A 17 -7.45 9.92 22.85
N ASP A 18 -8.04 10.86 23.59
CA ASP A 18 -7.56 11.38 24.90
C ASP A 18 -6.09 11.87 24.92
N ARG A 19 -5.43 12.00 23.76
CA ARG A 19 -3.97 12.15 23.58
C ARG A 19 -3.12 11.00 24.13
N THR A 20 -3.72 9.82 24.30
CA THR A 20 -3.06 8.69 24.97
C THR A 20 -3.20 7.35 24.23
N GLU A 21 -4.17 7.20 23.32
CA GLU A 21 -4.30 5.99 22.50
C GLU A 21 -4.48 6.34 21.02
N VAL A 22 -3.93 5.49 20.14
CA VAL A 22 -4.36 5.36 18.75
C VAL A 22 -5.09 4.04 18.57
N ARG A 23 -6.15 4.02 17.77
CA ARG A 23 -6.96 2.82 17.55
C ARG A 23 -7.54 2.73 16.13
N THR A 24 -7.86 1.52 15.71
CA THR A 24 -8.54 1.23 14.44
C THR A 24 -9.47 0.00 14.62
N ASP A 25 -10.52 -0.07 13.81
CA ASP A 25 -11.45 -1.20 13.77
C ASP A 25 -11.14 -2.06 12.54
N ILE A 26 -10.95 -3.36 12.74
CA ILE A 26 -10.48 -4.30 11.72
C ILE A 26 -11.35 -5.56 11.70
N PRO A 27 -11.43 -6.31 10.58
CA PRO A 27 -12.15 -7.59 10.53
C PRO A 27 -11.71 -8.58 11.62
N ILE A 28 -12.66 -9.28 12.24
CA ILE A 28 -12.39 -10.28 13.30
C ILE A 28 -11.44 -11.38 12.79
N ASN A 29 -11.58 -11.78 11.54
CA ASN A 29 -10.78 -12.82 10.88
C ASN A 29 -9.34 -12.38 10.54
N GLU A 30 -9.02 -11.07 10.55
CA GLU A 30 -7.69 -10.58 10.24
C GLU A 30 -6.69 -10.92 11.36
N PHE A 31 -5.54 -11.51 11.03
CA PHE A 31 -4.62 -12.04 12.03
C PHE A 31 -3.57 -10.99 12.43
N VAL A 32 -3.51 -10.67 13.73
CA VAL A 32 -2.71 -9.56 14.27
C VAL A 32 -1.40 -10.05 14.95
N ARG A 33 -1.17 -11.37 14.99
CA ARG A 33 -0.10 -11.97 15.79
C ARG A 33 1.19 -12.15 14.97
N MET A 34 2.31 -11.63 15.47
CA MET A 34 3.63 -12.20 15.20
C MET A 34 3.96 -13.21 16.32
N GLN A 35 4.73 -14.24 16.00
CA GLN A 35 5.47 -14.95 17.06
C GLN A 35 6.68 -14.08 17.45
N HIS A 36 6.86 -13.88 18.75
CA HIS A 36 8.05 -13.26 19.30
C HIS A 36 8.92 -14.33 19.95
N ASP A 37 10.14 -14.44 19.44
CA ASP A 37 11.29 -14.82 20.28
C ASP A 37 12.08 -13.56 20.71
N ASN A 38 11.84 -12.37 20.12
CA ASN A 38 12.68 -11.16 20.29
C ASN A 38 11.92 -9.79 20.34
N ASN A 39 10.78 -9.68 21.05
CA ASN A 39 10.17 -8.39 21.45
C ASN A 39 9.97 -7.30 20.35
N GLY A 40 9.66 -7.68 19.11
CA GLY A 40 9.20 -6.75 18.07
C GLY A 40 10.25 -5.79 17.49
N ARG A 41 11.53 -5.94 17.85
CA ARG A 41 12.63 -5.22 17.20
C ARG A 41 12.87 -5.82 15.82
N VAL A 42 12.96 -4.96 14.82
CA VAL A 42 12.99 -5.38 13.42
C VAL A 42 14.26 -4.92 12.72
N PHE A 43 14.61 -3.63 12.79
CA PHE A 43 15.83 -3.16 12.16
C PHE A 43 16.42 -2.01 12.99
N ASP A 44 17.71 -2.06 13.31
CA ASP A 44 18.42 -0.98 14.01
C ASP A 44 17.72 -0.51 15.31
N ASP A 45 17.24 -1.47 16.10
CA ASP A 45 16.38 -1.30 17.29
C ASP A 45 15.02 -0.59 17.07
N SER A 46 14.70 -0.12 15.85
CA SER A 46 13.36 0.34 15.46
C SER A 46 12.34 -0.80 15.57
N GLN A 47 11.20 -0.50 16.22
CA GLN A 47 10.04 -1.38 16.24
C GLN A 47 9.23 -1.14 14.97
N TYR A 48 9.35 -2.01 13.98
CA TYR A 48 8.54 -1.93 12.77
C TYR A 48 7.04 -2.03 13.06
N TYR A 49 6.67 -2.67 14.17
CA TYR A 49 5.29 -2.88 14.57
C TYR A 49 5.15 -2.83 16.10
N LEU A 50 4.13 -2.11 16.57
CA LEU A 50 3.89 -1.93 18.00
C LEU A 50 3.02 -3.05 18.60
N PRO A 51 3.20 -3.42 19.88
CA PRO A 51 2.40 -4.44 20.53
C PRO A 51 0.95 -3.97 20.71
N LEU A 52 0.02 -4.58 19.95
CA LEU A 52 -1.38 -4.18 19.99
C LEU A 52 -2.17 -4.84 21.12
N LEU A 53 -3.05 -4.04 21.71
CA LEU A 53 -4.07 -4.47 22.65
C LEU A 53 -5.41 -4.57 21.92
N ASN A 54 -6.24 -5.53 22.33
CA ASN A 54 -7.61 -5.69 21.84
C ASN A 54 -8.59 -5.32 22.95
N ARG A 55 -9.74 -4.76 22.60
CA ARG A 55 -10.93 -4.69 23.46
C ARG A 55 -12.11 -5.27 22.70
N ASP A 56 -12.87 -6.13 23.38
CA ASP A 56 -14.21 -6.47 22.91
C ASP A 56 -15.06 -5.20 22.92
N ASN A 57 -15.75 -4.94 21.80
CA ASN A 57 -16.62 -3.78 21.63
C ASN A 57 -17.95 -4.30 21.07
N ASP A 58 -19.01 -4.24 21.88
CA ASP A 58 -20.31 -4.85 21.56
C ASP A 58 -20.96 -4.28 20.29
N GLU A 59 -20.61 -3.07 19.84
CA GLU A 59 -21.04 -2.54 18.55
C GLU A 59 -20.19 -3.03 17.38
N ALA A 60 -18.88 -3.20 17.57
CA ALA A 60 -17.98 -3.73 16.56
C ALA A 60 -18.23 -5.24 16.33
N ASN A 61 -18.49 -5.98 17.41
CA ASN A 61 -18.84 -7.40 17.40
C ASN A 61 -20.10 -7.67 16.56
N LYS A 62 -21.10 -6.77 16.61
CA LYS A 62 -22.30 -6.83 15.73
C LYS A 62 -22.00 -6.62 14.24
N ARG A 63 -20.84 -6.03 13.90
CA ARG A 63 -20.37 -5.77 12.53
C ARG A 63 -19.26 -6.73 12.08
N ALA A 64 -18.97 -7.78 12.86
CA ALA A 64 -17.83 -8.68 12.66
C ALA A 64 -16.45 -7.98 12.63
N LEU A 65 -16.34 -6.84 13.33
CA LEU A 65 -15.11 -6.07 13.53
C LEU A 65 -14.61 -6.22 14.97
N LYS A 66 -13.30 -6.12 15.16
CA LYS A 66 -12.65 -5.99 16.48
C LYS A 66 -11.86 -4.69 16.53
N ARG A 67 -11.79 -4.08 17.71
CA ARG A 67 -11.00 -2.86 17.93
C ARG A 67 -9.60 -3.21 18.41
N VAL A 68 -8.60 -2.75 17.68
CA VAL A 68 -7.20 -2.81 18.09
C VAL A 68 -6.70 -1.41 18.44
N TYR A 69 -5.84 -1.31 19.45
CA TYR A 69 -5.32 -0.04 19.92
C TYR A 69 -3.90 -0.16 20.46
N TYR A 70 -3.18 0.95 20.44
CA TYR A 70 -1.89 1.12 21.06
C TYR A 70 -1.94 2.29 22.05
N GLN A 71 -1.40 2.05 23.24
CA GLN A 71 -1.30 3.04 24.31
C GLN A 71 0.03 3.78 24.16
N LEU A 72 -0.04 5.07 23.81
CA LEU A 72 1.15 5.93 23.66
C LEU A 72 1.86 6.09 25.02
N HIS A 73 3.17 5.88 25.03
CA HIS A 73 4.04 6.25 26.13
C HIS A 73 4.36 7.76 26.09
N GLN A 74 4.95 8.30 27.17
CA GLN A 74 5.21 9.75 27.33
C GLN A 74 6.06 10.40 26.21
N LYS A 75 6.76 9.58 25.44
CA LYS A 75 7.71 9.97 24.38
C LYS A 75 7.29 9.47 22.99
N ASP A 76 6.10 8.88 22.89
CA ASP A 76 5.49 8.49 21.63
C ASP A 76 4.61 9.61 21.13
N TYR A 77 4.80 9.99 19.87
CA TYR A 77 3.99 10.97 19.19
C TYR A 77 3.49 10.38 17.88
N ILE A 78 2.18 10.45 17.67
CA ILE A 78 1.62 10.21 16.34
C ILE A 78 2.27 11.20 15.37
N LEU A 79 2.61 10.76 14.17
CA LEU A 79 3.37 11.52 13.19
C LEU A 79 2.77 12.92 12.92
N ASP A 80 1.45 13.01 12.84
CA ASP A 80 0.73 14.29 12.69
C ASP A 80 0.80 15.21 13.93
N GLU A 81 0.81 14.66 15.14
CA GLU A 81 1.04 15.46 16.36
C GLU A 81 2.50 15.91 16.47
N TYR A 82 3.44 15.09 16.00
CA TYR A 82 4.86 15.44 15.96
C TYR A 82 5.15 16.53 14.91
N ARG A 83 4.54 16.41 13.72
CA ARG A 83 4.56 17.41 12.64
C ARG A 83 4.20 18.81 13.16
N LEU A 84 3.05 18.93 13.82
CA LEU A 84 2.43 20.20 14.23
C LEU A 84 3.00 20.83 15.52
N ARG A 85 4.11 20.32 16.06
CA ARG A 85 4.78 20.91 17.23
C ARG A 85 5.51 22.19 16.85
N HIS A 86 5.54 23.16 17.77
CA HIS A 86 6.53 24.23 17.69
C HIS A 86 7.93 23.63 17.83
N ARG A 87 8.82 23.99 16.91
CA ARG A 87 10.21 23.56 16.86
C ARG A 87 11.12 24.78 16.68
N ASP A 88 12.39 24.61 17.03
CA ASP A 88 13.46 25.58 16.84
C ASP A 88 13.96 25.63 15.38
N GLU A 89 14.88 26.55 15.07
CA GLU A 89 15.41 26.75 13.71
C GLU A 89 16.12 25.49 13.13
N ASN A 90 16.43 24.49 13.95
CA ASN A 90 16.98 23.20 13.53
C ASN A 90 15.90 22.16 13.11
N SER A 91 14.62 22.52 13.12
CA SER A 91 13.47 21.63 12.86
C SER A 91 13.64 20.74 11.62
N TYR A 92 14.12 21.32 10.53
CA TYR A 92 14.31 20.64 9.24
C TYR A 92 15.22 19.39 9.34
N LEU A 93 16.25 19.41 10.20
CA LEU A 93 17.11 18.23 10.39
C LEU A 93 16.37 17.09 11.12
N GLN A 94 15.40 17.42 11.98
CA GLN A 94 14.54 16.42 12.62
C GLN A 94 13.52 15.87 11.61
N ASP A 95 12.98 16.71 10.74
CA ASP A 95 12.08 16.26 9.66
C ASP A 95 12.78 15.29 8.70
N VAL A 96 14.02 15.58 8.32
CA VAL A 96 14.86 14.67 7.53
C VAL A 96 15.01 13.32 8.24
N LYS A 97 15.34 13.26 9.54
CA LYS A 97 15.45 11.98 10.27
C LYS A 97 14.17 11.14 10.19
N VAL A 98 13.01 11.76 10.37
CA VAL A 98 11.71 11.06 10.31
C VAL A 98 11.40 10.58 8.89
N ILE A 99 11.71 11.38 7.88
CA ILE A 99 11.61 10.98 6.46
C ILE A 99 12.50 9.77 6.15
N LEU A 100 13.74 9.74 6.65
CA LEU A 100 14.64 8.59 6.47
C LEU A 100 14.08 7.30 7.10
N GLU A 101 13.53 7.37 8.31
CA GLU A 101 12.91 6.20 8.95
C GLU A 101 11.61 5.75 8.27
N LEU A 102 10.81 6.67 7.72
CA LEU A 102 9.66 6.33 6.87
C LEU A 102 10.11 5.65 5.56
N ILE A 103 11.15 6.16 4.89
CA ILE A 103 11.73 5.54 3.69
C ILE A 103 12.21 4.11 3.99
N LYS A 104 12.88 3.88 5.13
CA LYS A 104 13.27 2.53 5.57
C LYS A 104 12.08 1.58 5.71
N ILE A 105 10.98 2.03 6.34
CA ILE A 105 9.74 1.25 6.51
C ILE A 105 9.14 0.87 5.15
N PHE A 106 9.02 1.83 4.23
CA PHE A 106 8.42 1.61 2.92
C PHE A 106 9.29 0.77 1.98
N HIS A 107 10.61 0.95 2.00
CA HIS A 107 11.54 0.09 1.27
C HIS A 107 11.42 -1.37 1.71
N LEU A 108 11.40 -1.65 3.02
CA LEU A 108 11.22 -3.00 3.53
C LEU A 108 9.88 -3.62 3.09
N ALA A 109 8.81 -2.83 3.04
CA ALA A 109 7.49 -3.28 2.55
C ALA A 109 7.51 -3.60 1.05
N ALA A 110 8.12 -2.75 0.22
CA ALA A 110 8.29 -2.98 -1.22
C ALA A 110 9.20 -4.18 -1.53
N LYS A 111 10.19 -4.46 -0.68
CA LYS A 111 11.02 -5.68 -0.75
C LYS A 111 10.36 -6.91 -0.11
N GLN A 112 9.08 -6.84 0.28
CA GLN A 112 8.30 -7.91 0.91
C GLN A 112 8.99 -8.55 2.13
N LYS A 113 9.82 -7.78 2.86
CA LYS A 113 10.48 -8.24 4.10
C LYS A 113 9.55 -8.22 5.32
N VAL A 114 8.43 -7.51 5.16
CA VAL A 114 7.46 -7.09 6.17
C VAL A 114 6.11 -6.85 5.47
N TYR A 115 5.01 -6.97 6.22
CA TYR A 115 3.66 -6.70 5.68
C TYR A 115 3.39 -5.22 5.39
N GLU A 116 2.48 -4.97 4.46
CA GLU A 116 2.12 -3.64 3.97
C GLU A 116 1.58 -2.73 5.10
N PRO A 117 2.25 -1.59 5.40
CA PRO A 117 1.72 -0.59 6.32
C PRO A 117 0.58 0.18 5.67
N ILE A 118 -0.48 0.51 6.43
CA ILE A 118 -1.51 1.41 5.91
C ILE A 118 -0.97 2.84 5.88
N ILE A 119 -1.00 3.48 4.72
CA ILE A 119 -0.47 4.84 4.55
C ILE A 119 -1.49 5.86 5.08
N ASN A 120 -1.30 6.28 6.33
CA ASN A 120 -2.08 7.34 6.98
C ASN A 120 -1.24 8.00 8.08
N PRO A 121 -1.21 9.34 8.24
CA PRO A 121 -0.37 9.99 9.25
C PRO A 121 -0.73 9.63 10.70
N LEU A 122 -1.94 9.15 10.98
CA LEU A 122 -2.30 8.63 12.30
C LEU A 122 -1.76 7.21 12.58
N ASN A 123 -1.29 6.49 11.54
CA ASN A 123 -0.82 5.12 11.64
C ASN A 123 0.69 5.00 11.93
N PHE A 124 1.43 6.11 11.94
CA PHE A 124 2.86 6.16 12.23
C PHE A 124 3.10 6.88 13.56
N ILE A 125 3.99 6.31 14.37
CA ILE A 125 4.35 6.83 15.69
C ILE A 125 5.86 7.06 15.72
N TYR A 126 6.26 8.30 15.98
CA TYR A 126 7.64 8.69 16.25
C TYR A 126 7.93 8.59 17.75
N ASN A 127 9.04 7.96 18.12
CA ASN A 127 9.51 7.91 19.50
C ASN A 127 10.71 8.86 19.68
N GLU A 128 10.56 9.86 20.55
CA GLU A 128 11.55 10.92 20.78
C GLU A 128 12.81 10.43 21.53
N ASN A 129 12.77 9.29 22.22
CA ASN A 129 13.95 8.73 22.89
C ASN A 129 14.86 7.93 21.94
N THR A 130 14.28 7.26 20.95
CA THR A 130 15.03 6.43 19.98
C THR A 130 15.24 7.14 18.64
N GLU A 131 14.54 8.25 18.41
CA GLU A 131 14.42 8.96 17.13
C GLU A 131 13.88 8.08 15.98
N LYS A 132 13.18 6.98 16.30
CA LYS A 132 12.67 6.01 15.33
C LYS A 132 11.18 6.19 15.05
N VAL A 133 10.75 5.77 13.86
CA VAL A 133 9.34 5.65 13.49
C VAL A 133 8.89 4.19 13.60
N SER A 134 7.68 3.97 14.10
CA SER A 134 7.02 2.67 14.25
C SER A 134 5.66 2.68 13.57
N VAL A 135 5.22 1.54 13.04
CA VAL A 135 3.88 1.39 12.45
C VAL A 135 2.91 0.85 13.50
N PHE A 136 1.78 1.54 13.70
CA PHE A 136 0.70 1.08 14.57
C PHE A 136 -0.04 -0.12 13.96
N TYR A 137 -0.45 -0.02 12.70
CA TYR A 137 -1.22 -1.03 12.00
C TYR A 137 -0.73 -1.35 10.59
N ARG A 138 -0.80 -2.62 10.21
CA ARG A 138 -0.39 -3.15 8.91
C ARG A 138 -1.37 -4.23 8.47
N LYS A 139 -1.58 -4.40 7.16
CA LYS A 139 -2.39 -5.50 6.63
C LYS A 139 -1.81 -6.84 7.05
N ASN A 140 -2.63 -7.89 7.07
CA ASN A 140 -2.14 -9.27 7.13
C ASN A 140 -1.70 -9.82 5.74
N SER A 141 -0.99 -9.01 4.96
CA SER A 141 -0.47 -9.34 3.62
C SER A 141 0.82 -8.57 3.33
N PHE A 142 1.67 -9.12 2.47
CA PHE A 142 2.75 -8.34 1.85
C PHE A 142 2.15 -7.31 0.87
N LEU A 143 2.94 -6.31 0.50
CA LEU A 143 2.63 -5.50 -0.67
C LEU A 143 2.81 -6.37 -1.91
N GLU A 144 1.75 -6.56 -2.70
CA GLU A 144 1.77 -7.44 -3.89
C GLU A 144 2.78 -6.94 -4.93
N GLU A 145 2.71 -5.66 -5.27
CA GLU A 145 3.67 -4.95 -6.11
C GLU A 145 3.82 -3.49 -5.64
N GLU A 146 5.00 -2.92 -5.83
CA GLU A 146 5.17 -1.46 -5.78
C GLU A 146 4.45 -0.88 -7.00
N SER A 147 3.22 -0.40 -6.80
CA SER A 147 2.43 0.26 -7.85
C SER A 147 2.63 1.77 -7.82
N PHE A 148 2.39 2.45 -8.95
CA PHE A 148 2.43 3.92 -9.00
C PHE A 148 1.54 4.54 -7.91
N ILE A 149 0.32 4.02 -7.72
CA ILE A 149 -0.65 4.53 -6.75
C ILE A 149 -0.13 4.37 -5.31
N TRP A 150 0.56 3.27 -5.00
CA TRP A 150 1.17 3.08 -3.68
C TRP A 150 2.36 4.02 -3.46
N LEU A 151 3.22 4.20 -4.46
CA LEU A 151 4.35 5.13 -4.38
C LEU A 151 3.87 6.59 -4.26
N ASP A 152 2.78 6.95 -4.92
CA ASP A 152 2.12 8.26 -4.83
C ASP A 152 1.59 8.51 -3.41
N ASP A 153 0.90 7.54 -2.79
CA ASP A 153 0.50 7.63 -1.38
C ASP A 153 1.72 7.79 -0.43
N VAL A 154 2.82 7.08 -0.69
CA VAL A 154 4.07 7.21 0.10
C VAL A 154 4.61 8.64 -0.03
N LYS A 155 4.75 9.16 -1.25
CA LYS A 155 5.19 10.54 -1.49
C LYS A 155 4.27 11.55 -0.82
N LYS A 156 2.96 11.38 -0.95
CA LYS A 156 1.93 12.20 -0.30
C LYS A 156 2.06 12.20 1.21
N LEU A 157 2.35 11.06 1.86
CA LEU A 157 2.63 11.02 3.30
C LEU A 157 3.90 11.80 3.66
N LEU A 158 4.99 11.61 2.92
CA LEU A 158 6.26 12.31 3.18
C LEU A 158 6.13 13.82 2.98
N GLY A 159 5.41 14.26 1.94
CA GLY A 159 5.09 15.66 1.68
C GLY A 159 4.16 16.27 2.73
N PHE A 160 3.07 15.57 3.08
CA PHE A 160 2.17 15.97 4.16
C PHE A 160 2.92 16.15 5.48
N PHE A 161 3.92 15.31 5.76
CA PHE A 161 4.76 15.45 6.94
C PHE A 161 5.65 16.71 6.93
N LEU A 162 6.11 17.17 5.76
CA LEU A 162 6.91 18.39 5.62
C LEU A 162 6.11 19.68 5.85
N VAL A 163 4.78 19.64 5.73
CA VAL A 163 3.91 20.80 6.04
C VAL A 163 3.85 20.95 7.56
N SER A 164 4.65 21.85 8.13
CA SER A 164 4.77 22.00 9.58
C SER A 164 3.66 22.85 10.23
N ASP A 165 2.83 23.52 9.43
CA ASP A 165 1.73 24.34 9.89
C ASP A 165 0.37 23.59 9.93
N LYS A 166 -0.65 24.31 10.42
CA LYS A 166 -2.02 23.78 10.59
C LYS A 166 -2.93 23.99 9.38
N THR A 167 -2.41 24.40 8.22
CA THR A 167 -3.22 24.57 6.99
C THR A 167 -3.79 23.21 6.54
N MET A 168 -2.97 22.17 6.61
CA MET A 168 -3.37 20.79 6.29
C MET A 168 -3.82 20.01 7.51
N ARG A 169 -5.04 19.47 7.44
CA ARG A 169 -5.67 18.65 8.48
C ARG A 169 -5.58 17.16 8.14
N VAL A 170 -5.24 16.32 9.12
CA VAL A 170 -5.12 14.87 8.91
C VAL A 170 -6.49 14.20 8.69
N GLU A 171 -7.55 14.82 9.17
CA GLU A 171 -8.95 14.46 8.91
C GLU A 171 -9.31 14.49 7.42
N GLU A 172 -8.56 15.24 6.61
CA GLU A 172 -8.75 15.41 5.16
C GLU A 172 -7.62 14.77 4.36
N PHE A 173 -6.77 13.95 4.99
CA PHE A 173 -5.62 13.32 4.35
C PHE A 173 -6.01 12.44 3.14
N ASP A 174 -7.20 11.86 3.10
CA ASP A 174 -7.70 11.16 1.92
C ASP A 174 -7.81 12.07 0.69
N LYS A 175 -8.24 13.32 0.89
CA LYS A 175 -8.53 14.31 -0.16
C LYS A 175 -7.34 15.19 -0.58
N VAL A 176 -6.32 15.33 0.27
CA VAL A 176 -5.11 16.12 -0.05
C VAL A 176 -4.48 15.63 -1.36
N GLU A 177 -4.23 16.53 -2.31
CA GLU A 177 -3.49 16.26 -3.55
C GLU A 177 -2.05 16.82 -3.47
N THR A 178 -1.12 16.30 -4.27
CA THR A 178 0.30 16.75 -4.27
C THR A 178 0.43 18.26 -4.51
N LYS A 179 -0.42 18.84 -5.36
CA LYS A 179 -0.43 20.28 -5.65
C LYS A 179 -0.71 21.12 -4.40
N ASP A 180 -1.59 20.65 -3.52
CA ASP A 180 -1.96 21.34 -2.29
C ASP A 180 -0.77 21.35 -1.32
N ILE A 181 -0.02 20.24 -1.27
CA ILE A 181 1.19 20.11 -0.46
C ILE A 181 2.27 21.04 -1.01
N LEU A 182 2.53 21.04 -2.32
CA LEU A 182 3.50 21.94 -2.96
C LEU A 182 3.19 23.43 -2.68
N GLN A 183 1.92 23.83 -2.76
CA GLN A 183 1.48 25.20 -2.45
C GLN A 183 1.62 25.57 -0.96
N SER A 184 1.71 24.57 -0.07
CA SER A 184 1.84 24.75 1.38
C SER A 184 3.31 24.68 1.87
N LEU A 185 4.27 24.54 0.95
CA LEU A 185 5.69 24.38 1.27
C LEU A 185 6.54 25.50 0.69
N GLU A 186 7.53 25.94 1.46
CA GLU A 186 8.52 26.93 1.03
C GLU A 186 9.96 26.47 1.33
N GLY A 187 10.93 27.17 0.75
CA GLY A 187 12.34 27.10 1.15
C GLY A 187 12.96 25.69 1.03
N ALA A 188 13.44 25.17 2.16
CA ALA A 188 14.11 23.86 2.22
C ALA A 188 13.11 22.68 2.14
N SER A 189 11.94 22.81 2.77
CA SER A 189 10.92 21.76 2.77
C SER A 189 10.29 21.57 1.38
N LEU A 190 10.08 22.66 0.63
CA LEU A 190 9.64 22.57 -0.77
C LEU A 190 10.65 21.77 -1.61
N LYS A 191 11.93 22.12 -1.55
CA LYS A 191 13.00 21.43 -2.30
C LYS A 191 13.18 19.97 -1.89
N ALA A 192 12.99 19.66 -0.61
CA ALA A 192 12.97 18.28 -0.13
C ALA A 192 11.81 17.50 -0.75
N TYR A 193 10.62 18.10 -0.83
CA TYR A 193 9.45 17.47 -1.44
C TYR A 193 9.59 17.33 -2.95
N GLU A 194 10.03 18.36 -3.69
CA GLU A 194 10.34 18.29 -5.13
C GLU A 194 11.31 17.13 -5.43
N LYS A 195 12.36 16.97 -4.61
CA LYS A 195 13.28 15.81 -4.72
C LYS A 195 12.53 14.49 -4.50
N ILE A 196 11.70 14.38 -3.46
CA ILE A 196 10.87 13.18 -3.19
C ILE A 196 9.92 12.85 -4.37
N LEU A 197 9.33 13.87 -5.01
CA LEU A 197 8.43 13.70 -6.16
C LEU A 197 9.16 13.12 -7.38
N SER A 198 10.42 13.51 -7.61
CA SER A 198 11.22 13.06 -8.76
C SER A 198 11.54 11.56 -8.81
N PHE A 199 11.45 10.82 -7.69
CA PHE A 199 11.79 9.39 -7.67
C PHE A 199 10.71 8.52 -8.31
N ASN A 200 11.12 7.57 -9.15
CA ASN A 200 10.24 6.59 -9.77
C ASN A 200 10.11 5.27 -8.98
N SER A 201 10.83 5.11 -7.87
CA SER A 201 10.65 3.99 -6.93
C SER A 201 11.14 4.34 -5.52
N ILE A 202 10.64 3.62 -4.51
CA ILE A 202 11.12 3.71 -3.13
C ILE A 202 12.56 3.17 -2.98
N ASP A 203 12.98 2.24 -3.85
CA ASP A 203 14.34 1.72 -3.90
C ASP A 203 15.35 2.79 -4.31
N ASN A 204 15.05 3.55 -5.37
CA ASN A 204 15.86 4.68 -5.81
C ASN A 204 15.85 5.81 -4.78
N MET A 205 14.71 6.04 -4.13
CA MET A 205 14.59 7.00 -3.03
C MET A 205 15.47 6.58 -1.83
N ALA A 206 15.41 5.31 -1.41
CA ALA A 206 16.22 4.77 -0.32
C ALA A 206 17.73 4.85 -0.63
N LYS A 207 18.13 4.51 -1.86
CA LYS A 207 19.53 4.55 -2.30
C LYS A 207 20.15 5.96 -2.32
N GLU A 208 19.34 6.98 -2.56
CA GLU A 208 19.78 8.39 -2.68
C GLU A 208 19.64 9.18 -1.37
N PHE A 209 18.74 8.77 -0.47
CA PHE A 209 18.55 9.43 0.84
C PHE A 209 19.29 8.76 2.00
N LEU A 210 19.50 7.45 1.97
CA LEU A 210 20.28 6.73 2.98
C LEU A 210 21.77 6.76 2.63
N ASP A 211 22.63 6.68 3.64
CA ASP A 211 24.03 6.36 3.36
C ASP A 211 24.18 4.90 2.90
N GLN A 212 25.30 4.61 2.23
CA GLN A 212 25.56 3.29 1.65
C GLN A 212 25.53 2.17 2.70
N GLN A 213 25.97 2.42 3.93
CA GLN A 213 26.01 1.42 4.99
C GLN A 213 24.59 1.09 5.48
N ASP A 214 23.75 2.10 5.70
CA ASP A 214 22.36 1.90 6.08
C ASP A 214 21.54 1.24 4.94
N TYR A 215 21.78 1.64 3.68
CA TYR A 215 21.16 1.00 2.50
C TYR A 215 21.54 -0.48 2.36
N ASP A 216 22.82 -0.83 2.52
CA ASP A 216 23.29 -2.22 2.44
C ASP A 216 22.80 -3.08 3.61
N ARG A 217 22.74 -2.51 4.82
CA ARG A 217 22.08 -3.16 5.99
C ARG A 217 20.60 -3.42 5.72
N LEU A 218 19.89 -2.45 5.12
CA LEU A 218 18.46 -2.55 4.82
C LEU A 218 18.17 -3.61 3.75
N ASN A 219 19.03 -3.73 2.73
CA ASN A 219 18.88 -4.75 1.68
C ASN A 219 19.27 -6.16 2.12
N SER A 220 20.29 -6.29 2.98
CA SER A 220 20.67 -7.58 3.59
C SER A 220 19.69 -8.08 4.66
N PHE A 221 18.63 -7.32 4.94
CA PHE A 221 17.65 -7.65 5.96
C PHE A 221 16.87 -8.95 5.68
N GLN A 222 16.69 -9.77 6.71
CA GLN A 222 15.98 -11.05 6.66
C GLN A 222 14.46 -10.84 6.77
N SER A 223 13.65 -11.59 6.03
CA SER A 223 12.19 -11.51 6.18
C SER A 223 11.77 -12.04 7.56
N ILE A 224 10.91 -11.29 8.24
CA ILE A 224 10.44 -11.58 9.62
C ILE A 224 9.06 -12.26 9.59
N VAL A 225 8.59 -12.59 8.40
CA VAL A 225 7.27 -13.14 8.16
C VAL A 225 7.45 -14.55 7.62
N GLN A 226 7.07 -15.53 8.43
CA GLN A 226 6.78 -16.86 7.91
C GLN A 226 5.39 -16.83 7.26
N GLU A 227 5.31 -17.18 5.99
CA GLU A 227 4.05 -17.67 5.42
C GLU A 227 3.56 -18.84 6.29
N ARG A 228 2.23 -18.96 6.47
CA ARG A 228 1.69 -20.15 7.15
C ARG A 228 2.17 -21.39 6.39
N PRO A 229 2.84 -22.37 7.03
CA PRO A 229 2.87 -23.70 6.47
C PRO A 229 1.41 -24.12 6.31
N SER A 230 0.99 -24.38 5.06
CA SER A 230 -0.37 -24.86 4.80
C SER A 230 -0.60 -26.10 5.67
N ARG A 231 -1.72 -26.12 6.41
CA ARG A 231 -2.12 -27.33 7.14
C ARG A 231 -2.55 -28.38 6.13
N LYS A 232 -1.58 -29.08 5.53
CA LYS A 232 -1.81 -30.37 4.89
C LYS A 232 -2.39 -31.30 5.94
N ASN A 233 -3.66 -31.63 5.76
CA ASN A 233 -4.40 -32.77 6.28
C ASN A 233 -3.81 -33.41 7.56
N SER A 234 -4.14 -32.85 8.73
CA SER A 234 -4.10 -33.66 9.96
C SER A 234 -5.34 -34.58 9.96
N PRO A 235 -5.18 -35.91 10.15
CA PRO A 235 -6.31 -36.84 10.06
C PRO A 235 -7.40 -36.55 11.10
N VAL A 236 -8.65 -36.72 10.68
CA VAL A 236 -9.80 -36.73 11.59
C VAL A 236 -9.72 -38.01 12.44
N LEU A 237 -9.31 -37.88 13.69
CA LEU A 237 -9.55 -38.85 14.74
C LEU A 237 -10.70 -38.33 15.61
N GLY A 238 -11.93 -38.69 15.24
CA GLY A 238 -13.06 -38.56 16.14
C GLY A 238 -13.02 -39.67 17.19
N VAL A 239 -13.54 -39.40 18.40
CA VAL A 239 -14.30 -40.36 19.23
C VAL A 239 -14.96 -39.61 20.41
N THR A 240 -16.30 -39.64 20.40
CA THR A 240 -17.28 -39.54 21.48
C THR A 240 -17.11 -38.58 22.68
N SER A 241 -18.18 -37.80 22.88
CA SER A 241 -18.56 -37.12 24.12
C SER A 241 -18.68 -38.04 25.34
N LYS A 242 -18.24 -37.57 26.52
CA LYS A 242 -18.77 -37.93 27.86
C LYS A 242 -18.55 -36.75 28.83
N LYS A 243 -19.47 -36.57 29.78
CA LYS A 243 -19.53 -35.47 30.76
C LYS A 243 -19.05 -35.89 32.16
N GLU A 244 -18.51 -34.90 32.89
CA GLU A 244 -18.54 -34.71 34.37
C GLU A 244 -17.78 -35.74 35.26
N PRO A 245 -17.44 -35.43 36.55
CA PRO A 245 -17.72 -34.21 37.33
C PRO A 245 -16.48 -33.54 38.00
N VAL A 246 -16.73 -32.60 38.92
CA VAL A 246 -15.80 -31.76 39.72
C VAL A 246 -15.52 -32.37 41.11
N ASP A 247 -14.30 -32.20 41.67
CA ASP A 247 -14.11 -31.86 43.10
C ASP A 247 -12.70 -31.22 43.38
N PRO A 248 -12.52 -30.31 44.38
CA PRO A 248 -11.25 -29.60 44.63
C PRO A 248 -10.52 -29.98 45.94
N ARG A 249 -9.37 -29.32 46.19
CA ARG A 249 -8.41 -29.44 47.33
C ARG A 249 -7.31 -30.49 47.07
N SER A 250 -6.01 -30.26 47.27
CA SER A 250 -5.37 -29.59 48.41
C SER A 250 -3.85 -29.36 48.22
N LYS A 251 -3.31 -28.28 48.83
CA LYS A 251 -1.91 -28.14 49.37
C LYS A 251 -0.73 -28.19 48.35
N GLU A 252 0.45 -27.60 48.60
CA GLU A 252 1.00 -26.84 49.74
C GLU A 252 2.10 -25.84 49.28
N ILE A 253 2.41 -24.83 50.09
CA ILE A 253 3.45 -23.81 49.82
C ILE A 253 4.81 -24.25 50.39
N LYS A 254 5.93 -24.01 49.68
CA LYS A 254 7.28 -23.99 50.28
C LYS A 254 8.16 -22.82 49.80
N LYS A 255 8.48 -21.92 50.74
CA LYS A 255 9.74 -21.14 50.88
C LYS A 255 10.68 -21.93 51.83
N PRO A 256 12.00 -21.62 52.05
CA PRO A 256 12.71 -20.32 52.07
C PRO A 256 13.96 -20.30 51.13
N ASN A 257 15.09 -19.57 51.26
CA ASN A 257 15.64 -18.73 52.35
C ASN A 257 16.64 -17.64 51.89
N SER A 258 17.12 -16.84 52.86
CA SER A 258 18.27 -15.88 52.83
C SER A 258 19.64 -16.62 52.90
N ALA A 259 20.85 -16.09 52.63
CA ALA A 259 21.36 -14.71 52.71
C ALA A 259 22.63 -14.43 51.83
N GLN A 260 23.03 -13.14 51.71
CA GLN A 260 24.34 -12.63 51.22
C GLN A 260 25.35 -12.45 52.41
N PRO A 261 26.53 -11.75 52.35
CA PRO A 261 27.31 -11.15 51.23
C PRO A 261 28.87 -11.35 51.29
N VAL A 262 29.62 -11.08 50.20
CA VAL A 262 31.03 -10.57 50.25
C VAL A 262 31.38 -9.65 49.05
N GLN A 263 32.00 -8.50 49.34
CA GLN A 263 32.89 -7.64 48.51
C GLN A 263 33.95 -7.05 49.48
N PRO A 264 35.11 -6.44 49.10
CA PRO A 264 35.33 -5.62 47.87
C PRO A 264 36.75 -5.54 47.22
N LYS A 265 36.81 -5.05 45.95
CA LYS A 265 37.82 -4.12 45.33
C LYS A 265 39.35 -4.49 45.29
N PRO A 266 40.23 -3.68 44.63
CA PRO A 266 40.15 -3.13 43.26
C PRO A 266 41.51 -3.23 42.48
N LYS A 267 41.53 -2.87 41.17
CA LYS A 267 42.66 -2.16 40.56
C LYS A 267 42.20 -1.22 39.44
N GLU A 268 42.63 0.04 39.51
CA GLU A 268 42.60 1.01 38.41
C GLU A 268 43.87 0.88 37.56
N THR A 269 43.76 1.19 36.27
CA THR A 269 44.82 1.93 35.57
C THR A 269 44.16 2.98 34.66
N GLU A 270 44.73 4.17 34.69
CA GLU A 270 44.20 5.39 34.08
C GLU A 270 44.77 5.66 32.67
N LYS A 271 44.07 6.49 31.88
CA LYS A 271 44.54 7.18 30.65
C LYS A 271 44.78 6.29 29.41
N ALA A 272 44.57 6.77 28.17
CA ALA A 272 44.51 8.15 27.71
C ALA A 272 43.27 8.51 26.86
N ILE A 273 42.84 9.75 26.98
CA ILE A 273 41.85 10.41 26.11
C ILE A 273 42.58 10.91 24.86
N ASN A 274 42.16 10.46 23.67
CA ASN A 274 42.44 11.19 22.43
C ASN A 274 41.16 11.86 21.93
N LYS A 275 41.06 13.18 22.15
CA LYS A 275 40.10 14.04 21.47
C LYS A 275 40.62 14.34 20.06
N THR A 276 39.96 13.83 19.04
CA THR A 276 40.12 14.31 17.66
C THR A 276 38.76 14.75 17.12
N THR A 277 38.47 16.03 17.30
CA THR A 277 37.39 16.74 16.62
C THR A 277 37.61 16.68 15.10
N PRO A 278 36.67 16.15 14.29
CA PRO A 278 36.70 16.36 12.85
C PRO A 278 36.27 17.79 12.56
N ALA A 279 37.18 18.59 12.03
CA ALA A 279 36.91 19.99 11.74
C ALA A 279 35.92 20.19 10.58
N ASN A 280 35.18 21.28 10.69
CA ASN A 280 34.27 21.87 9.72
C ASN A 280 34.79 21.77 8.26
N LYS A 281 34.16 20.92 7.42
CA LYS A 281 34.44 20.86 5.97
C LYS A 281 33.33 21.59 5.21
N LYS A 282 33.70 22.74 4.64
CA LYS A 282 32.86 23.53 3.73
C LYS A 282 32.32 22.66 2.60
N ILE A 283 30.99 22.58 2.46
CA ILE A 283 30.35 22.05 1.26
C ILE A 283 30.66 23.04 0.13
N LYS A 284 31.54 22.63 -0.79
CA LYS A 284 31.79 23.38 -2.03
C LYS A 284 30.59 23.16 -2.97
N GLY A 285 30.23 24.20 -3.71
CA GLY A 285 29.00 24.23 -4.51
C GLY A 285 28.90 23.06 -5.50
N LEU A 286 27.70 22.49 -5.58
CA LEU A 286 27.37 21.46 -6.55
C LEU A 286 26.96 22.15 -7.87
N GLY A 287 27.83 22.06 -8.87
CA GLY A 287 27.52 22.54 -10.23
C GLY A 287 26.45 21.68 -10.89
N ILE A 288 25.64 22.30 -11.72
CA ILE A 288 24.53 21.66 -12.44
C ILE A 288 25.09 20.66 -13.46
N ALA A 289 24.66 19.40 -13.37
CA ALA A 289 24.82 18.39 -14.40
C ALA A 289 23.54 17.55 -14.46
N ILE A 290 22.56 18.03 -15.23
CA ILE A 290 21.30 17.31 -15.47
C ILE A 290 21.57 16.24 -16.55
N ALA A 291 21.55 14.97 -16.15
CA ALA A 291 21.69 13.86 -17.08
C ALA A 291 20.86 12.63 -16.64
N GLY A 292 19.76 12.39 -17.36
CA GLY A 292 19.18 11.06 -17.54
C GLY A 292 18.42 10.41 -16.37
N VAL A 293 17.17 10.83 -16.12
CA VAL A 293 16.19 10.02 -15.37
C VAL A 293 14.92 9.83 -16.21
N ILE A 294 14.94 8.87 -17.14
CA ILE A 294 13.72 8.35 -17.79
C ILE A 294 13.73 6.82 -17.74
N ALA A 295 13.16 6.29 -16.66
CA ALA A 295 12.90 4.87 -16.45
C ALA A 295 11.44 4.67 -16.00
N VAL A 296 10.50 4.93 -16.91
CA VAL A 296 9.05 4.76 -16.72
C VAL A 296 8.63 3.28 -16.96
N GLY A 297 9.41 2.51 -17.72
CA GLY A 297 9.01 1.21 -18.27
C GLY A 297 9.21 -0.04 -17.40
N ALA A 298 9.38 0.07 -16.08
CA ALA A 298 9.65 -1.09 -15.21
C ALA A 298 8.43 -1.64 -14.45
N PHE A 299 7.26 -0.98 -14.55
CA PHE A 299 6.28 -0.98 -13.46
C PHE A 299 5.00 -1.81 -13.64
N PHE A 300 4.76 -2.48 -14.79
CA PHE A 300 3.47 -3.15 -15.03
C PHE A 300 3.57 -4.49 -15.79
N GLY A 301 3.84 -5.58 -15.05
CA GLY A 301 3.32 -6.95 -15.26
C GLY A 301 3.51 -7.71 -16.59
N GLY A 302 3.95 -7.09 -17.67
CA GLY A 302 4.21 -7.71 -18.97
C GLY A 302 5.70 -7.99 -19.18
N ARG A 303 6.04 -9.10 -19.84
CA ARG A 303 7.42 -9.41 -20.26
C ARG A 303 7.88 -8.49 -21.39
N MET A 304 8.18 -7.22 -21.09
CA MET A 304 9.00 -6.40 -21.97
C MET A 304 10.48 -6.70 -21.70
N SER A 305 11.16 -7.25 -22.71
CA SER A 305 12.60 -7.48 -22.68
C SER A 305 13.34 -6.15 -22.67
N VAL A 306 13.80 -5.70 -21.49
CA VAL A 306 14.70 -4.54 -21.39
C VAL A 306 16.04 -4.93 -22.05
N PRO A 307 16.47 -4.27 -23.15
CA PRO A 307 17.83 -4.42 -23.63
C PRO A 307 18.76 -3.82 -22.57
N THR A 308 19.75 -4.59 -22.11
CA THR A 308 20.76 -4.06 -21.19
C THR A 308 21.45 -2.86 -21.83
N ALA A 309 21.26 -1.68 -21.24
CA ALA A 309 21.91 -0.46 -21.70
C ALA A 309 23.42 -0.61 -21.52
N ASP A 310 24.14 -0.61 -22.64
CA ASP A 310 25.60 -0.67 -22.67
C ASP A 310 26.16 0.69 -22.22
N PRO A 311 26.83 0.77 -21.04
CA PRO A 311 27.29 2.04 -20.47
C PRO A 311 28.42 2.70 -21.28
N THR A 312 28.90 2.07 -22.36
CA THR A 312 29.92 2.64 -23.26
C THR A 312 29.34 3.42 -24.44
N LYS A 313 28.02 3.42 -24.63
CA LYS A 313 27.36 4.25 -25.65
C LYS A 313 26.81 5.52 -25.02
N GLU A 314 27.38 6.66 -25.41
CA GLU A 314 26.79 7.97 -25.10
C GLU A 314 25.32 7.99 -25.53
N ALA A 315 24.44 8.34 -24.60
CA ALA A 315 23.03 8.52 -24.90
C ALA A 315 22.91 9.74 -25.83
N LYS A 316 22.71 9.49 -27.13
CA LYS A 316 22.29 10.54 -28.06
C LYS A 316 21.03 11.17 -27.48
N ALA A 317 21.07 12.47 -27.22
CA ALA A 317 19.87 13.23 -26.91
C ALA A 317 18.86 12.96 -28.04
N THR A 318 17.67 12.47 -27.67
CA THR A 318 16.57 12.35 -28.61
C THR A 318 16.18 13.77 -29.02
N THR A 319 16.02 14.03 -30.33
CA THR A 319 15.63 15.35 -30.84
C THR A 319 14.29 15.84 -30.26
N LEU A 320 13.49 14.93 -29.71
CA LEU A 320 12.28 15.23 -28.94
C LEU A 320 12.54 16.07 -27.68
N ALA A 321 13.71 15.93 -27.03
CA ALA A 321 14.07 16.73 -25.86
C ALA A 321 14.45 18.18 -26.21
N GLU A 322 14.64 18.49 -27.50
CA GLU A 322 14.84 19.85 -28.01
C GLU A 322 13.50 20.56 -28.26
N ASN A 323 12.38 19.82 -28.24
CA ASN A 323 11.05 20.38 -28.32
C ASN A 323 10.61 20.93 -26.95
N GLU A 324 10.48 22.25 -26.86
CA GLU A 324 10.16 22.98 -25.63
C GLU A 324 8.88 22.46 -24.95
N ASN A 325 7.84 22.15 -25.71
CA ASN A 325 6.58 21.63 -25.16
C ASN A 325 6.73 20.21 -24.63
N PHE A 326 7.49 19.33 -25.31
CA PHE A 326 7.76 18.00 -24.79
C PHE A 326 8.61 18.04 -23.51
N TYR A 327 9.63 18.89 -23.47
CA TYR A 327 10.47 19.10 -22.29
C TYR A 327 9.67 19.66 -21.10
N ASN A 328 8.88 20.72 -21.32
CA ASN A 328 8.06 21.34 -20.28
C ASN A 328 6.95 20.40 -19.79
N GLY A 329 6.40 19.56 -20.66
CA GLY A 329 5.47 18.48 -20.30
C GLY A 329 6.13 17.45 -19.38
N LEU A 330 7.33 16.96 -19.73
CA LEU A 330 8.09 16.02 -18.89
C LEU A 330 8.48 16.65 -17.54
N LEU A 331 8.93 17.90 -17.53
CA LEU A 331 9.27 18.63 -16.32
C LEU A 331 8.05 18.76 -15.40
N SER A 332 6.92 19.22 -15.93
CA SER A 332 5.66 19.36 -15.19
C SER A 332 5.17 18.02 -14.64
N ALA A 333 5.24 16.94 -15.43
CA ALA A 333 4.88 15.59 -15.00
C ALA A 333 5.82 15.06 -13.89
N SER A 334 7.13 15.39 -13.94
CA SER A 334 8.10 15.01 -12.91
C SER A 334 7.87 15.74 -11.57
N LEU A 335 7.30 16.95 -11.63
CA LEU A 335 6.83 17.74 -10.49
C LEU A 335 5.40 17.38 -10.06
N GLN A 336 4.79 16.37 -10.68
CA GLN A 336 3.39 15.95 -10.51
C GLN A 336 2.34 17.04 -10.80
N ASN A 337 2.73 18.10 -11.51
CA ASN A 337 1.79 19.08 -12.06
C ASN A 337 1.21 18.53 -13.37
N TYR A 338 0.32 17.54 -13.23
CA TYR A 338 -0.26 16.84 -14.38
C TYR A 338 -1.19 17.74 -15.22
N GLU A 339 -1.81 18.77 -14.61
CA GLU A 339 -2.67 19.72 -15.33
C GLU A 339 -1.87 20.56 -16.34
N ASP A 340 -0.68 21.04 -15.96
CA ASP A 340 0.18 21.76 -16.91
C ASP A 340 0.95 20.80 -17.83
N ALA A 341 1.30 19.59 -17.35
CA ALA A 341 1.92 18.56 -18.18
C ALA A 341 1.03 18.20 -19.38
N THR A 342 -0.27 17.98 -19.18
CA THR A 342 -1.20 17.66 -20.27
C THR A 342 -1.40 18.81 -21.23
N LYS A 343 -1.44 20.07 -20.77
CA LYS A 343 -1.45 21.26 -21.65
C LYS A 343 -0.22 21.32 -22.56
N TYR A 344 0.97 21.10 -22.00
CA TYR A 344 2.21 21.06 -22.79
C TYR A 344 2.24 19.86 -23.77
N PHE A 345 1.76 18.68 -23.35
CA PHE A 345 1.70 17.52 -24.22
C PHE A 345 0.62 17.63 -25.31
N ASP A 346 -0.49 18.31 -25.07
CA ASP A 346 -1.48 18.65 -26.10
C ASP A 346 -0.83 19.53 -27.19
N GLN A 347 -0.14 20.61 -26.80
CA GLN A 347 0.57 21.50 -27.74
C GLN A 347 1.70 20.77 -28.48
N PHE A 348 2.37 19.80 -27.84
CA PHE A 348 3.32 18.92 -28.52
C PHE A 348 2.64 18.00 -29.54
N ARG A 349 1.45 17.45 -29.22
CA ARG A 349 0.70 16.53 -30.09
C ARG A 349 0.17 17.18 -31.37
N GLU A 350 -0.01 18.51 -31.39
CA GLU A 350 -0.33 19.28 -32.60
C GLU A 350 0.84 19.33 -33.61
N GLY A 351 2.08 19.10 -33.15
CA GLY A 351 3.28 19.12 -33.96
C GLY A 351 3.48 17.86 -34.83
N ALA A 352 4.17 18.02 -35.97
CA ALA A 352 4.49 16.91 -36.88
C ALA A 352 5.35 15.80 -36.24
N GLU A 353 6.01 16.09 -35.12
CA GLU A 353 6.89 15.18 -34.38
C GLU A 353 6.12 14.16 -33.54
N ALA A 354 4.88 14.45 -33.15
CA ALA A 354 4.04 13.58 -32.32
C ALA A 354 3.81 12.19 -32.94
N LYS A 355 3.83 12.11 -34.29
CA LYS A 355 3.71 10.86 -35.04
C LYS A 355 4.91 9.91 -34.90
N LYS A 356 5.99 10.35 -34.24
CA LYS A 356 7.21 9.57 -33.97
C LYS A 356 7.32 9.09 -32.51
N LEU A 357 6.31 9.33 -31.67
CA LEU A 357 6.29 8.86 -30.29
C LEU A 357 6.27 7.32 -30.24
N ASP A 358 7.40 6.72 -29.86
CA ASP A 358 7.48 5.32 -29.44
C ASP A 358 7.91 5.22 -27.96
N GLY A 359 8.04 3.98 -27.48
CA GLY A 359 8.67 3.67 -26.20
C GLY A 359 8.21 4.52 -25.01
N LYS A 360 9.19 5.10 -24.31
CA LYS A 360 9.02 5.71 -22.99
C LYS A 360 8.32 7.07 -23.06
N GLU A 361 8.52 7.78 -24.17
CA GLU A 361 8.01 9.11 -24.46
C GLU A 361 6.48 9.06 -24.57
N ARG A 362 5.95 8.07 -25.31
CA ARG A 362 4.51 7.79 -25.35
C ARG A 362 3.96 7.44 -23.96
N THR A 363 4.67 6.58 -23.21
CA THR A 363 4.26 6.17 -21.86
C THR A 363 4.19 7.34 -20.87
N ALA A 364 5.11 8.31 -20.95
CA ALA A 364 5.09 9.50 -20.11
C ALA A 364 3.87 10.41 -20.38
N ILE A 365 3.49 10.56 -21.65
CA ILE A 365 2.28 11.29 -22.07
C ILE A 365 1.03 10.55 -21.59
N TYR A 366 0.95 9.23 -21.81
CA TYR A 366 -0.14 8.37 -21.34
C TYR A 366 -0.38 8.52 -19.83
N PHE A 367 0.68 8.42 -19.01
CA PHE A 367 0.55 8.57 -17.56
C PHE A 367 0.16 9.99 -17.16
N SER A 368 0.65 11.01 -17.86
CA SER A 368 0.27 12.40 -17.56
C SER A 368 -1.22 12.63 -17.77
N TYR A 369 -1.80 12.13 -18.88
CA TYR A 369 -3.24 12.15 -19.10
C TYR A 369 -4.00 11.31 -18.06
N LEU A 370 -3.56 10.07 -17.80
CA LEU A 370 -4.21 9.19 -16.82
C LEU A 370 -4.30 9.83 -15.43
N LEU A 371 -3.20 10.44 -14.97
CA LEU A 371 -3.10 11.05 -13.65
C LEU A 371 -3.81 12.40 -13.57
N ASN A 372 -3.91 13.13 -14.68
CA ASN A 372 -4.82 14.28 -14.82
C ASN A 372 -6.31 13.89 -14.96
N ARG A 373 -6.63 12.58 -15.01
CA ARG A 373 -7.96 12.00 -15.27
C ARG A 373 -8.52 12.24 -16.68
N ASP A 374 -7.67 12.59 -17.64
CA ASP A 374 -7.99 12.69 -19.07
C ASP A 374 -8.01 11.29 -19.72
N TYR A 375 -8.92 10.42 -19.27
CA TYR A 375 -8.93 9.00 -19.63
C TYR A 375 -9.01 8.73 -21.14
N GLU A 376 -9.79 9.53 -21.87
CA GLU A 376 -9.87 9.43 -23.34
C GLU A 376 -8.52 9.70 -23.99
N LYS A 377 -7.84 10.80 -23.62
CA LYS A 377 -6.52 11.13 -24.18
C LYS A 377 -5.44 10.14 -23.78
N ALA A 378 -5.56 9.51 -22.61
CA ALA A 378 -4.71 8.39 -22.23
C ALA A 378 -4.92 7.21 -23.19
N LEU A 379 -6.17 6.79 -23.42
CA LEU A 379 -6.51 5.70 -24.34
C LEU A 379 -6.16 6.00 -25.80
N GLU A 380 -6.31 7.25 -26.26
CA GLU A 380 -5.81 7.69 -27.57
C GLU A 380 -4.28 7.59 -27.70
N THR A 381 -3.57 7.86 -26.60
CA THR A 381 -2.10 7.83 -26.56
C THR A 381 -1.56 6.40 -26.53
N ASP A 382 -2.21 5.53 -25.75
CA ASP A 382 -1.85 4.11 -25.63
C ASP A 382 -3.11 3.24 -25.36
N PRO A 383 -3.74 2.68 -26.41
CA PRO A 383 -4.91 1.81 -26.26
C PRO A 383 -4.65 0.56 -25.42
N GLU A 384 -3.44 -0.02 -25.51
CA GLU A 384 -3.03 -1.18 -24.70
C GLU A 384 -3.01 -0.86 -23.18
N GLY A 385 -2.97 0.44 -22.84
CA GLY A 385 -3.11 0.98 -21.49
C GLY A 385 -4.50 0.83 -20.86
N ALA A 386 -5.52 0.32 -21.56
CA ALA A 386 -6.90 0.21 -21.05
C ALA A 386 -7.03 -0.45 -19.66
N GLU A 387 -6.23 -1.48 -19.37
CA GLU A 387 -6.19 -2.12 -18.05
C GLU A 387 -5.68 -1.20 -16.93
N GLY A 388 -4.77 -0.27 -17.26
CA GLY A 388 -4.28 0.74 -16.34
C GLY A 388 -5.34 1.80 -16.04
N VAL A 389 -6.05 2.27 -17.07
CA VAL A 389 -7.18 3.22 -16.94
C VAL A 389 -8.26 2.65 -16.03
N ILE A 390 -8.74 1.43 -16.30
CA ILE A 390 -9.76 0.75 -15.48
C ILE A 390 -9.32 0.65 -14.01
N THR A 391 -8.10 0.16 -13.78
CA THR A 391 -7.57 -0.04 -12.42
C THR A 391 -7.43 1.29 -11.66
N PHE A 392 -7.03 2.36 -12.35
CA PHE A 392 -6.93 3.69 -11.76
C PHE A 392 -8.32 4.27 -11.43
N MET A 393 -9.28 4.19 -12.35
CA MET A 393 -10.65 4.66 -12.11
C MET A 393 -11.31 3.94 -10.93
N GLN A 394 -11.17 2.61 -10.85
CA GLN A 394 -11.59 1.81 -9.69
C GLN A 394 -10.92 2.31 -8.39
N SER A 395 -9.62 2.59 -8.41
CA SER A 395 -8.89 3.11 -7.23
C SER A 395 -9.36 4.49 -6.75
N LYS A 396 -9.94 5.31 -7.64
CA LYS A 396 -10.51 6.63 -7.35
C LYS A 396 -12.02 6.60 -7.06
N GLY A 397 -12.64 5.42 -7.08
CA GLY A 397 -14.10 5.25 -6.90
C GLY A 397 -14.92 5.75 -8.11
N GLU A 398 -14.30 5.85 -9.28
CA GLU A 398 -14.89 6.38 -10.51
C GLU A 398 -15.35 5.27 -11.48
N GLN A 399 -15.53 4.03 -11.01
CA GLN A 399 -15.81 2.90 -11.91
C GLN A 399 -17.06 3.10 -12.78
N ASP A 400 -18.07 3.82 -12.29
CA ASP A 400 -19.32 4.06 -13.02
C ASP A 400 -19.08 4.89 -14.30
N LYS A 401 -18.07 5.78 -14.30
CA LYS A 401 -17.66 6.58 -15.47
C LYS A 401 -17.03 5.74 -16.59
N ILE A 402 -16.67 4.48 -16.34
CA ILE A 402 -16.17 3.58 -17.40
C ILE A 402 -17.26 3.38 -18.48
N ALA A 403 -18.55 3.54 -18.13
CA ALA A 403 -19.66 3.54 -19.09
C ALA A 403 -19.49 4.58 -20.21
N ASP A 404 -18.89 5.74 -19.92
CA ASP A 404 -18.83 6.87 -20.84
C ASP A 404 -17.63 6.81 -21.81
N LEU A 405 -16.57 6.06 -21.49
CA LEU A 405 -15.30 6.04 -22.25
C LEU A 405 -15.45 5.59 -23.71
N ASN A 406 -14.97 6.36 -24.67
CA ASN A 406 -15.03 6.05 -26.10
C ASN A 406 -13.87 5.15 -26.54
N SER A 407 -13.87 3.90 -26.08
CA SER A 407 -12.84 2.90 -26.43
C SER A 407 -13.42 1.57 -26.90
N ASP A 408 -12.77 1.02 -27.92
CA ASP A 408 -13.06 -0.29 -28.51
C ASP A 408 -12.32 -1.46 -27.83
N GLU A 409 -11.50 -1.20 -26.82
CA GLU A 409 -10.70 -2.22 -26.13
C GLU A 409 -11.58 -3.25 -25.39
N ASP A 410 -11.29 -4.55 -25.55
CA ASP A 410 -12.09 -5.64 -24.97
C ASP A 410 -12.18 -5.54 -23.44
N ALA A 411 -11.14 -5.01 -22.78
CA ALA A 411 -11.14 -4.74 -21.34
C ALA A 411 -12.19 -3.70 -20.93
N ILE A 412 -12.32 -2.59 -21.67
CA ILE A 412 -13.31 -1.53 -21.37
C ILE A 412 -14.71 -2.02 -21.76
N LYS A 413 -14.86 -2.72 -22.88
CA LYS A 413 -16.13 -3.36 -23.27
C LYS A 413 -16.64 -4.31 -22.20
N PHE A 414 -15.75 -5.08 -21.55
CA PHE A 414 -16.13 -5.96 -20.45
C PHE A 414 -16.69 -5.18 -19.26
N GLU A 415 -15.98 -4.15 -18.76
CA GLU A 415 -16.48 -3.36 -17.62
C GLU A 415 -17.81 -2.67 -17.96
N LYS A 416 -17.94 -2.12 -19.18
CA LYS A 416 -19.22 -1.55 -19.68
C LYS A 416 -20.34 -2.59 -19.68
N ALA A 417 -20.07 -3.82 -20.11
CA ALA A 417 -21.06 -4.90 -20.12
C ALA A 417 -21.48 -5.30 -18.70
N VAL A 418 -20.56 -5.30 -17.73
CA VAL A 418 -20.87 -5.54 -16.31
C VAL A 418 -21.74 -4.41 -15.73
N LEU A 419 -21.35 -3.16 -15.91
CA LEU A 419 -22.11 -1.99 -15.43
C LEU A 419 -23.52 -1.94 -16.03
N ALA A 420 -23.65 -2.23 -17.33
CA ALA A 420 -24.94 -2.28 -18.04
C ALA A 420 -25.72 -3.60 -17.84
N GLN A 421 -25.24 -4.53 -17.01
CA GLN A 421 -25.86 -5.84 -16.73
C GLN A 421 -26.13 -6.69 -17.99
N LYS A 422 -25.28 -6.56 -19.01
CA LYS A 422 -25.36 -7.29 -20.28
C LYS A 422 -24.65 -8.64 -20.18
N TRP A 423 -25.28 -9.57 -19.48
CA TRP A 423 -24.65 -10.82 -19.06
C TRP A 423 -24.10 -11.69 -20.20
N ASP A 424 -24.77 -11.79 -21.35
CA ASP A 424 -24.22 -12.50 -22.51
C ASP A 424 -22.97 -11.84 -23.10
N GLU A 425 -22.87 -10.50 -23.05
CA GLU A 425 -21.69 -9.76 -23.50
C GLU A 425 -20.50 -10.00 -22.55
N VAL A 426 -20.74 -10.02 -21.23
CA VAL A 426 -19.75 -10.41 -20.21
C VAL A 426 -19.21 -11.83 -20.47
N ILE A 427 -20.08 -12.79 -20.77
CA ILE A 427 -19.68 -14.19 -21.05
C ILE A 427 -18.87 -14.32 -22.34
N ASN A 428 -19.17 -13.50 -23.35
CA ASN A 428 -18.44 -13.50 -24.62
C ASN A 428 -17.06 -12.82 -24.52
N LEU A 429 -16.88 -11.88 -23.58
CA LEU A 429 -15.62 -11.14 -23.38
C LEU A 429 -14.69 -11.77 -22.33
N LYS A 430 -15.19 -12.68 -21.47
CA LYS A 430 -14.44 -13.26 -20.32
C LYS A 430 -13.06 -13.82 -20.65
N ASP A 431 -12.86 -14.36 -21.85
CA ASP A 431 -11.61 -15.03 -22.27
C ASP A 431 -10.65 -14.08 -23.00
N LYS A 432 -11.06 -12.83 -23.25
CA LYS A 432 -10.28 -11.80 -23.93
C LYS A 432 -9.64 -10.77 -23.00
N VAL A 433 -10.05 -10.78 -21.73
CA VAL A 433 -9.65 -9.78 -20.73
C VAL A 433 -8.78 -10.41 -19.65
N LYS A 434 -8.00 -9.62 -18.90
CA LYS A 434 -7.21 -10.16 -17.79
C LYS A 434 -8.14 -10.79 -16.74
N ASP A 435 -7.81 -12.01 -16.34
CA ASP A 435 -8.55 -12.87 -15.40
C ASP A 435 -8.43 -12.37 -13.94
N LYS A 436 -8.98 -11.19 -13.68
CA LYS A 436 -8.97 -10.50 -12.38
C LYS A 436 -10.07 -11.02 -11.45
N ASN A 437 -9.85 -10.89 -10.13
CA ASN A 437 -10.76 -11.41 -9.11
C ASN A 437 -12.20 -10.90 -9.23
N ASP A 438 -12.39 -9.62 -9.56
CA ASP A 438 -13.72 -9.00 -9.68
C ASP A 438 -14.41 -9.40 -10.99
N ARG A 439 -13.65 -9.56 -12.07
CA ARG A 439 -14.18 -10.09 -13.34
C ARG A 439 -14.64 -11.54 -13.20
N GLN A 440 -13.94 -12.35 -12.42
CA GLN A 440 -14.40 -13.71 -12.10
C GLN A 440 -15.75 -13.69 -11.36
N ASN A 441 -15.95 -12.77 -10.41
CA ASN A 441 -17.23 -12.59 -9.74
C ASN A 441 -18.34 -12.22 -10.76
N ALA A 442 -18.07 -11.25 -11.63
CA ALA A 442 -19.01 -10.81 -12.66
C ALA A 442 -19.33 -11.90 -13.71
N VAL A 443 -18.36 -12.74 -14.08
CA VAL A 443 -18.56 -13.89 -14.98
C VAL A 443 -19.45 -14.95 -14.32
N VAL A 444 -19.25 -15.25 -13.04
CA VAL A 444 -20.11 -16.18 -12.30
C VAL A 444 -21.53 -15.62 -12.20
N GLU A 445 -21.70 -14.34 -11.89
CA GLU A 445 -23.00 -13.69 -11.88
C GLU A 445 -23.70 -13.74 -13.25
N ALA A 446 -22.96 -13.45 -14.32
CA ALA A 446 -23.47 -13.50 -15.68
C ALA A 446 -23.92 -14.93 -16.08
N LEU A 447 -23.12 -15.96 -15.77
CA LEU A 447 -23.46 -17.35 -16.05
C LEU A 447 -24.70 -17.81 -15.27
N ILE A 448 -24.86 -17.39 -14.01
CA ILE A 448 -26.06 -17.70 -13.21
C ILE A 448 -27.30 -17.01 -13.79
N ARG A 449 -27.21 -15.70 -14.07
CA ARG A 449 -28.32 -14.89 -14.59
C ARG A 449 -28.72 -15.23 -16.03
N THR A 450 -27.88 -15.95 -16.78
CA THR A 450 -28.19 -16.51 -18.11
C THR A 450 -28.56 -18.00 -18.08
N ASP A 451 -28.84 -18.56 -16.90
CA ASP A 451 -29.18 -19.97 -16.67
C ASP A 451 -28.13 -21.01 -17.13
N LYS A 452 -26.89 -20.57 -17.39
CA LYS A 452 -25.72 -21.40 -17.73
C LYS A 452 -25.06 -21.97 -16.49
N LEU A 453 -25.87 -22.63 -15.67
CA LEU A 453 -25.51 -22.99 -14.30
C LEU A 453 -24.43 -24.09 -14.19
N ASP A 454 -24.44 -25.07 -15.10
CA ASP A 454 -23.37 -26.08 -15.17
C ASP A 454 -22.02 -25.46 -15.61
N GLU A 455 -22.04 -24.42 -16.46
CA GLU A 455 -20.84 -23.64 -16.81
C GLU A 455 -20.35 -22.82 -15.61
N ALA A 456 -21.24 -22.18 -14.84
CA ALA A 456 -20.90 -21.48 -13.60
C ALA A 456 -20.20 -22.43 -12.60
N LEU A 457 -20.77 -23.64 -12.40
CA LEU A 457 -20.14 -24.68 -11.56
C LEU A 457 -18.74 -25.07 -12.05
N SER A 458 -18.59 -25.28 -13.36
CA SER A 458 -17.30 -25.64 -13.97
C SER A 458 -16.26 -24.53 -13.78
N TYR A 459 -16.67 -23.27 -14.01
CA TYR A 459 -15.83 -22.09 -13.83
C TYR A 459 -15.39 -21.90 -12.38
N VAL A 460 -16.32 -21.95 -11.41
CA VAL A 460 -16.01 -21.83 -9.98
C VAL A 460 -15.07 -22.94 -9.50
N LYS A 461 -15.23 -24.16 -10.01
CA LYS A 461 -14.30 -25.28 -9.74
C LYS A 461 -12.91 -25.02 -10.30
N SER A 462 -12.80 -24.55 -11.55
CA SER A 462 -11.51 -24.31 -12.21
C SER A 462 -10.69 -23.20 -11.54
N LYS A 463 -11.34 -22.14 -11.02
CA LYS A 463 -10.65 -21.05 -10.31
C LYS A 463 -10.18 -21.41 -8.90
N ASN A 464 -10.72 -22.48 -8.29
CA ASN A 464 -10.39 -22.95 -6.94
C ASN A 464 -10.44 -21.87 -5.82
N ARG A 465 -11.19 -20.79 -6.02
CA ARG A 465 -11.39 -19.70 -5.06
C ARG A 465 -12.53 -20.02 -4.09
N LYS A 466 -12.37 -19.66 -2.80
CA LYS A 466 -13.41 -19.92 -1.78
C LYS A 466 -14.49 -18.84 -1.81
N ASP A 467 -14.06 -17.59 -1.82
CA ASP A 467 -14.91 -16.39 -1.92
C ASP A 467 -15.80 -16.42 -3.17
N LEU A 468 -15.30 -16.93 -4.29
CA LEU A 468 -16.10 -17.12 -5.51
C LEU A 468 -17.24 -18.17 -5.33
N LYS A 469 -17.05 -19.19 -4.48
CA LYS A 469 -18.10 -20.16 -4.10
C LYS A 469 -19.14 -19.53 -3.19
N ASP A 470 -18.68 -18.76 -2.20
CA ASP A 470 -19.56 -18.03 -1.27
C ASP A 470 -20.42 -17.00 -2.06
N LYS A 471 -19.84 -16.32 -3.06
CA LYS A 471 -20.55 -15.40 -3.97
C LYS A 471 -21.57 -16.11 -4.87
N MET A 472 -21.24 -17.31 -5.40
CA MET A 472 -22.19 -18.13 -6.16
C MET A 472 -23.44 -18.46 -5.31
N LYS A 473 -23.26 -18.85 -4.05
CA LYS A 473 -24.38 -19.14 -3.13
C LYS A 473 -25.25 -17.91 -2.85
N GLU A 474 -24.63 -16.73 -2.65
CA GLU A 474 -25.33 -15.47 -2.44
C GLU A 474 -26.24 -15.09 -3.63
N ILE A 475 -25.69 -15.15 -4.86
CA ILE A 475 -26.43 -14.83 -6.10
C ILE A 475 -27.56 -15.85 -6.35
N GLU A 476 -27.29 -17.13 -6.09
CA GLU A 476 -28.28 -18.21 -6.18
C GLU A 476 -29.45 -18.04 -5.19
N GLU A 477 -29.19 -17.64 -3.95
CA GLU A 477 -30.25 -17.36 -2.97
C GLU A 477 -31.15 -16.20 -3.42
N ASP A 478 -30.57 -15.18 -4.07
CA ASP A 478 -31.32 -14.02 -4.57
C ASP A 478 -32.13 -14.34 -5.83
N GLU A 479 -31.62 -15.17 -6.75
CA GLU A 479 -32.39 -15.76 -7.85
C GLU A 479 -33.54 -16.63 -7.33
N ILE A 480 -33.32 -17.47 -6.30
CA ILE A 480 -34.36 -18.30 -5.68
C ILE A 480 -35.47 -17.46 -5.04
N LYS A 481 -35.14 -16.30 -4.45
CA LYS A 481 -36.12 -15.35 -3.87
C LYS A 481 -36.94 -14.65 -4.95
N LYS A 482 -36.36 -14.37 -6.12
CA LYS A 482 -36.98 -13.59 -7.22
C LYS A 482 -37.71 -14.44 -8.27
N SER A 483 -37.33 -15.69 -8.45
CA SER A 483 -38.00 -16.62 -9.38
C SER A 483 -39.27 -17.19 -8.75
N ASP A 484 -40.35 -17.39 -9.53
CA ASP A 484 -41.51 -18.20 -9.12
C ASP A 484 -41.43 -19.66 -9.61
N GLU A 485 -40.44 -19.99 -10.44
CA GLU A 485 -40.34 -21.31 -11.07
C GLU A 485 -39.79 -22.39 -10.12
N LYS A 486 -40.65 -23.35 -9.81
CA LYS A 486 -40.36 -24.47 -8.91
C LYS A 486 -39.17 -25.33 -9.38
N ASP A 487 -39.00 -25.49 -10.69
CA ASP A 487 -37.93 -26.31 -11.28
C ASP A 487 -36.57 -25.61 -11.30
N LYS A 488 -36.53 -24.28 -11.53
CA LYS A 488 -35.31 -23.47 -11.38
C LYS A 488 -34.82 -23.53 -9.92
N LYS A 489 -35.72 -23.35 -8.94
CA LYS A 489 -35.41 -23.51 -7.51
C LYS A 489 -34.90 -24.92 -7.16
N LYS A 490 -35.40 -25.97 -7.84
CA LYS A 490 -34.97 -27.35 -7.61
C LYS A 490 -33.56 -27.60 -8.17
N LYS A 491 -33.28 -27.18 -9.40
CA LYS A 491 -31.94 -27.26 -10.01
C LYS A 491 -30.89 -26.57 -9.13
N ILE A 492 -31.15 -25.34 -8.67
CA ILE A 492 -30.21 -24.57 -7.84
C ILE A 492 -29.93 -25.26 -6.48
N LYS A 493 -30.95 -25.88 -5.87
CA LYS A 493 -30.73 -26.69 -4.64
C LYS A 493 -29.92 -27.96 -4.88
N GLU A 494 -30.11 -28.64 -6.00
CA GLU A 494 -29.32 -29.82 -6.36
C GLU A 494 -27.85 -29.46 -6.67
N MET A 495 -27.60 -28.27 -7.22
CA MET A 495 -26.25 -27.77 -7.46
C MET A 495 -25.49 -27.40 -6.18
N ASN A 496 -26.12 -26.72 -5.23
CA ASN A 496 -25.50 -26.44 -3.93
C ASN A 496 -24.97 -27.72 -3.27
N LYS A 497 -25.77 -28.80 -3.33
CA LYS A 497 -25.35 -30.12 -2.87
C LYS A 497 -24.18 -30.67 -3.69
N LYS A 498 -24.19 -30.55 -5.03
CA LYS A 498 -23.06 -30.94 -5.89
C LYS A 498 -21.78 -30.14 -5.61
N ILE A 499 -21.86 -28.85 -5.23
CA ILE A 499 -20.68 -28.06 -4.82
C ILE A 499 -20.10 -28.66 -3.54
N ASP A 500 -20.92 -28.78 -2.50
CA ASP A 500 -20.49 -29.25 -1.18
C ASP A 500 -20.02 -30.72 -1.18
N ASP A 501 -20.57 -31.57 -2.05
CA ASP A 501 -20.14 -32.98 -2.21
C ASP A 501 -18.91 -33.15 -3.14
N SER A 502 -18.59 -32.22 -4.04
CA SER A 502 -17.43 -32.32 -4.94
C SER A 502 -16.16 -31.62 -4.44
N LEU A 503 -16.19 -31.14 -3.20
CA LEU A 503 -15.10 -30.41 -2.54
C LEU A 503 -14.77 -30.96 -1.13
N LYS A 504 -15.19 -32.20 -0.86
CA LYS A 504 -14.63 -33.06 0.20
C LYS A 504 -13.41 -33.81 -0.34
#